data_AF-A0A9E4HTI7-F1
#
_entry.id   AF-A0A9E4HTI7-F1
#
_cell.length_a   1.000
_cell.length_b   1.000
_cell.length_c   1.000
_cell.angle_alpha   90.00
_cell.angle_beta   90.00
_cell.angle_gamma   90.00
#
_symmetry.space_group_name_H-M   'P 1'
#
loop_
_entity.id
_entity.type
_entity.pdbx_description
1 polymer ?
#
loop_
_entity_poly.entity_id
_entity_poly.type
_entity_poly.pdbx_seq_one_letter_code
_entity_poly.pdbx_strand_id
1 'polypeptide(L)' 'MASPSLGVKRHCQSCGNNYYDLNKSPITCPMCQAHLDP' A
#
# COMPACT_ATOMS: atom_id res chain seq x y z
N MET A 1 -7.64 -21.14 4.01
CA MET A 1 -6.25 -20.81 3.62
C MET A 1 -6.25 -19.33 3.26
N ALA A 2 -5.66 -18.47 4.09
CA ALA A 2 -5.72 -17.03 3.91
C ALA A 2 -4.76 -16.60 2.79
N SER A 3 -5.32 -15.94 1.77
CA SER A 3 -4.68 -15.58 0.51
C SER A 3 -3.42 -14.73 0.74
N PRO A 4 -2.20 -15.23 0.43
CA PRO A 4 -0.95 -14.47 0.58
C PRO A 4 -0.76 -13.37 -0.49
N SER A 5 -1.84 -12.85 -1.06
CA SER A 5 -1.84 -11.89 -2.16
C SER A 5 -1.81 -10.42 -1.71
N LEU A 6 -1.81 -10.15 -0.40
CA LEU A 6 -1.87 -8.78 0.12
C LEU A 6 -0.54 -8.01 -0.03
N GLY A 7 0.59 -8.66 -0.32
CA GLY A 7 1.88 -7.97 -0.50
C GLY A 7 2.52 -7.51 0.82
N VAL A 8 3.38 -6.49 0.76
CA VAL A 8 4.14 -6.00 1.93
C VAL A 8 3.39 -4.86 2.62
N LYS A 9 3.45 -4.84 3.96
CA LYS A 9 2.92 -3.73 4.77
C LYS A 9 3.81 -2.50 4.61
N ARG A 10 3.25 -1.38 4.15
CA ARG A 10 3.92 -0.09 3.99
C ARG A 10 3.24 1.01 4.81
N HIS A 11 4.01 2.02 5.17
CA HIS A 11 3.53 3.25 5.78
C HIS A 11 3.33 4.30 4.68
N CYS A 12 2.13 4.86 4.56
CA CYS A 12 1.87 5.96 3.63
C CYS A 12 2.49 7.27 4.12
N GLN A 13 3.39 7.87 3.34
CA GLN A 13 4.00 9.17 3.68
C GLN A 13 3.03 10.36 3.57
N SER A 14 1.91 10.21 2.88
CA SER A 14 0.92 11.29 2.71
C SER A 14 -0.09 11.35 3.86
N CYS A 15 -0.63 10.21 4.30
CA CYS A 15 -1.68 10.16 5.33
C CYS A 15 -1.24 9.52 6.66
N GLY A 16 -0.02 8.99 6.76
CA GLY A 16 0.50 8.38 7.98
C GLY A 16 -0.10 7.01 8.33
N ASN A 17 -0.97 6.44 7.48
CA ASN A 17 -1.62 5.17 7.75
C ASN A 17 -0.84 3.98 7.17
N ASN A 18 -0.96 2.82 7.82
CA ASN A 18 -0.35 1.59 7.36
C ASN A 18 -1.29 0.88 6.39
N TYR A 19 -0.78 0.47 5.23
CA TYR A 19 -1.53 -0.24 4.21
C TYR A 19 -0.68 -1.36 3.60
N TYR A 20 -1.31 -2.30 2.91
CA TYR A 20 -0.61 -3.34 2.18
C TYR A 20 -0.48 -2.92 0.70
N ASP A 21 0.68 -3.14 0.11
CA ASP A 21 0.94 -2.73 -1.28
C ASP A 21 0.27 -3.62 -2.34
N LEU A 22 -0.34 -4.75 -1.93
CA LEU A 22 -1.02 -5.70 -2.82
C LEU A 22 -0.15 -6.17 -4.00
N ASN A 23 1.19 -6.06 -3.90
CA ASN A 23 2.14 -6.19 -5.01
C ASN A 23 1.75 -5.38 -6.26
N LYS A 24 1.03 -4.27 -6.10
CA LYS A 24 0.66 -3.37 -7.19
C LYS A 24 1.79 -2.37 -7.42
N SER A 25 2.21 -2.26 -8.67
CA SER A 25 3.03 -1.15 -9.16
C SER A 25 2.20 -0.39 -10.19
N PRO A 26 1.83 0.88 -9.94
CA PRO A 26 2.29 1.70 -8.83
C PRO A 26 1.62 1.41 -7.48
N ILE A 27 2.33 1.76 -6.41
CA ILE A 27 1.86 1.59 -5.04
C ILE A 27 1.02 2.81 -4.68
N THR A 28 -0.30 2.61 -4.64
CA THR A 28 -1.25 3.65 -4.29
C THR A 28 -1.86 3.37 -2.93
N CYS A 29 -1.83 4.34 -2.02
CA CYS A 29 -2.46 4.18 -0.72
C CYS A 29 -3.99 4.08 -0.87
N PRO A 30 -4.66 3.03 -0.36
CA PRO A 30 -6.11 2.89 -0.47
C PRO A 30 -6.90 3.91 0.38
N MET A 31 -6.22 4.60 1.31
CA MET A 31 -6.84 5.58 2.20
C MET A 31 -6.92 6.98 1.59
N CYS A 32 -5.82 7.45 1.00
CA CYS A 32 -5.69 8.81 0.46
C CYS A 32 -5.42 8.84 -1.05
N GLN A 33 -5.29 7.67 -1.68
CA GLN A 33 -4.95 7.51 -3.10
C GLN A 33 -3.61 8.17 -3.49
N ALA A 34 -2.75 8.46 -2.52
CA ALA A 34 -1.41 8.97 -2.77
C ALA A 34 -0.54 7.90 -3.45
N HIS A 35 0.12 8.30 -4.53
CA HIS A 35 1.09 7.51 -5.23
C HIS A 35 2.41 7.54 -4.45
N LEU A 36 2.94 6.38 -4.08
CA LEU A 36 4.26 6.28 -3.47
C LEU A 36 5.31 6.33 -4.59
N ASP A 37 5.49 7.51 -5.18
CA ASP A 37 6.64 7.83 -6.05
C ASP A 37 7.88 8.09 -5.15
N PRO A 38 9.06 7.52 -5.46
CA PRO A 38 10.24 7.58 -4.60
C PRO A 38 10.79 8.99 -4.36
#